data_AF-A0A3D0QQ77-F1
#
_entry.id   AF-A0A3D0QQ77-F1
#
_cell.length_a   1.000
_cell.length_b   1.000
_cell.length_c   1.000
_cell.angle_alpha   90.00
_cell.angle_beta   90.00
_cell.angle_gamma   90.00
#
_symmetry.space_group_name_H-M   'P 1'
#
loop_
_entity.id
_entity.type
_entity.pdbx_description
1 polymer ?
#
loop_
_entity_poly.entity_id
_entity_poly.type
_entity_poly.pdbx_seq_one_letter_code
_entity_poly.pdbx_strand_id
1 'polypeptide(L)'
;MMSEAGGPDYSATWVPYAPDHDLREAVNLAAAWTDSSCAPGATWTVLTSDFGVRADDVPGLAGFTGRYRQTTPKAGGASPRGPLLVYWPDLRMMCTAHRLARGNAVAVVEAGDLALSGWAAVAHAVDLLRPDVPSVGLDAQLAEVLEQLDFYGNNAYSPGWGRDRARDILAGLRQDALLDRDLILSALLARGASLTALKALENLISSVEGSH
;
A
#
# COMPACT_ATOMS: atom_id res chain seq x y z
N MET A 1 -18.96 12.37 19.05
CA MET A 1 -17.51 12.11 18.99
C MET A 1 -17.30 11.29 17.73
N MET A 2 -17.04 11.97 16.61
CA MET A 2 -16.89 11.32 15.30
C MET A 2 -15.56 10.58 15.32
N SER A 3 -15.58 9.27 15.04
CA SER A 3 -14.35 8.51 14.80
C SER A 3 -13.66 9.18 13.62
N GLU A 4 -12.44 9.68 13.79
CA GLU A 4 -11.59 9.98 12.65
C GLU A 4 -11.54 8.73 11.79
N ALA A 5 -11.78 8.88 10.49
CA ALA A 5 -11.77 7.76 9.55
C ALA A 5 -10.43 7.02 9.73
N GLY A 6 -10.51 5.77 10.23
CA GLY A 6 -9.36 5.04 10.77
C GLY A 6 -8.29 4.79 9.73
N GLY A 7 -7.29 5.68 9.69
CA GLY A 7 -6.03 5.44 9.00
C GLY A 7 -5.23 4.34 9.71
N PRO A 8 -4.27 3.73 9.02
CA PRO A 8 -3.38 2.76 9.64
C PRO A 8 -2.55 3.38 10.76
N ASP A 9 -2.24 2.57 11.77
CA ASP A 9 -1.36 2.94 12.90
C ASP A 9 0.13 2.90 12.48
N TYR A 10 0.50 3.79 11.56
CA TYR A 10 1.89 4.06 11.15
C TYR A 10 2.04 5.41 10.47
N SER A 11 3.25 5.99 10.51
CA SER A 11 3.59 7.10 9.61
C SER A 11 4.01 6.56 8.25
N ALA A 12 3.56 7.21 7.18
CA ALA A 12 3.75 6.72 5.82
C ALA A 12 4.40 7.75 4.91
N THR A 13 5.21 7.26 3.98
CA THR A 13 5.71 8.03 2.84
C THR A 13 5.78 7.15 1.61
N TRP A 14 5.82 7.77 0.44
CA TRP A 14 6.02 7.05 -0.82
C TRP A 14 6.76 7.88 -1.85
N VAL A 15 7.39 7.15 -2.77
CA VAL A 15 7.85 7.70 -4.04
C VAL A 15 6.89 7.19 -5.11
N PRO A 16 6.04 8.06 -5.70
CA PRO A 16 5.11 7.61 -6.70
C PRO A 16 5.83 7.21 -8.00
N TYR A 17 5.21 6.30 -8.75
CA TYR A 17 5.78 5.83 -10.01
C TYR A 17 5.75 6.95 -11.05
N ALA A 18 6.90 7.20 -11.67
CA ALA A 18 7.02 8.10 -12.82
C ALA A 18 7.94 7.44 -13.86
N PRO A 19 7.53 7.40 -15.15
CA PRO A 19 8.25 6.68 -16.19
C PRO A 19 9.66 7.23 -16.45
N ASP A 20 9.86 8.54 -16.18
CA ASP A 20 11.13 9.23 -16.41
C ASP A 20 12.01 9.31 -15.14
N HIS A 21 11.57 8.76 -14.01
CA HIS A 21 12.32 8.81 -12.76
C HIS A 21 13.36 7.68 -12.66
N ASP A 22 14.57 8.02 -12.22
CA ASP A 22 15.59 7.01 -11.92
C ASP A 22 15.20 6.22 -10.68
N LEU A 23 14.99 4.90 -10.86
CA LEU A 23 14.70 3.97 -9.78
C LEU A 23 15.74 4.03 -8.65
N ARG A 24 17.01 4.25 -8.97
CA ARG A 24 18.08 4.37 -7.96
C ARG A 24 17.84 5.58 -7.06
N GLU A 25 17.44 6.70 -7.64
CA GLU A 25 17.16 7.93 -6.91
C GLU A 25 15.91 7.78 -6.04
N ALA A 26 14.84 7.20 -6.61
CA ALA A 26 13.62 6.87 -5.88
C ALA A 26 13.89 6.00 -4.64
N VAL A 27 14.65 4.92 -4.82
CA VAL A 27 15.02 4.05 -3.69
C VAL A 27 15.93 4.76 -2.70
N ASN A 28 16.90 5.55 -3.15
CA ASN A 28 17.80 6.27 -2.25
C ASN A 28 17.03 7.26 -1.37
N LEU A 29 16.07 7.97 -1.95
CA LEU A 29 15.21 8.93 -1.25
C LEU A 29 14.35 8.23 -0.19
N ALA A 30 13.69 7.13 -0.55
CA ALA A 30 12.89 6.34 0.38
C ALA A 30 13.75 5.71 1.50
N ALA A 31 14.95 5.22 1.17
CA ALA A 31 15.90 4.67 2.14
C ALA A 31 16.43 5.73 3.11
N ALA A 32 16.74 6.94 2.63
CA ALA A 32 17.17 8.06 3.47
C ALA A 32 16.09 8.45 4.47
N TRP A 33 14.84 8.57 4.02
CA TRP A 33 13.70 8.83 4.91
C TRP A 33 13.52 7.71 5.95
N THR A 34 13.63 6.45 5.51
CA THR A 34 13.49 5.28 6.39
C THR A 34 14.59 5.22 7.45
N ASP A 35 15.85 5.46 7.09
CA ASP A 35 16.97 5.51 8.06
C ASP A 35 16.83 6.70 9.02
N SER A 36 16.35 7.86 8.55
CA SER A 36 16.10 9.01 9.43
C SER A 36 14.99 8.77 10.45
N SER A 37 14.08 7.83 10.16
CA SER A 37 13.01 7.41 11.06
C SER A 37 13.48 6.37 12.10
N CYS A 38 14.72 5.89 12.01
CA CYS A 38 15.29 4.99 13.01
C CYS A 38 15.75 5.73 14.25
N ALA A 39 15.58 5.09 15.41
CA ALA A 39 16.31 5.49 16.60
C ALA A 39 17.84 5.36 16.38
N PRO A 40 18.66 6.20 17.03
CA PRO A 40 20.12 6.12 16.92
C PRO A 40 20.65 4.70 17.20
N GLY A 41 21.38 4.13 16.24
CA GLY A 41 21.95 2.79 16.33
C GLY A 41 20.98 1.64 16.05
N ALA A 42 19.71 1.92 15.76
CA ALA A 42 18.75 0.92 15.32
C ALA A 42 18.90 0.59 13.83
N THR A 43 18.44 -0.60 13.44
CA THR A 43 18.35 -1.03 12.04
C THR A 43 16.92 -0.93 11.54
N TRP A 44 16.72 -0.56 10.28
CA TRP A 44 15.42 -0.64 9.60
C TRP A 44 15.32 -1.92 8.77
N THR A 45 14.17 -2.14 8.12
CA THR A 45 13.91 -3.35 7.32
C THR A 45 13.56 -3.00 5.88
N VAL A 46 14.11 -3.75 4.92
CA VAL A 46 13.72 -3.76 3.52
C VAL A 46 12.83 -4.97 3.27
N LEU A 47 11.62 -4.76 2.75
CA LEU A 47 10.70 -5.79 2.29
C LEU A 47 10.80 -5.93 0.77
N THR A 48 11.19 -7.13 0.31
CA THR A 48 11.27 -7.50 -1.12
C THR A 48 10.31 -8.65 -1.45
N SER A 49 10.00 -8.84 -2.73
CA SER A 49 9.06 -9.87 -3.22
C SER A 49 9.59 -11.30 -3.03
N ASP A 50 10.90 -11.51 -3.16
CA ASP A 50 11.58 -12.80 -2.95
C ASP A 50 12.97 -12.67 -2.27
N PHE A 51 13.58 -13.83 -1.99
CA PHE A 51 14.96 -13.95 -1.46
C PHE A 51 16.03 -13.87 -2.56
N GLY A 52 15.63 -13.82 -3.83
CA GLY A 52 16.52 -13.81 -5.00
C GLY A 52 17.08 -12.42 -5.26
N VAL A 53 16.26 -11.38 -5.04
CA VAL A 53 16.74 -10.00 -4.94
C VAL A 53 17.45 -9.88 -3.59
N ARG A 54 18.79 -9.83 -3.55
CA ARG A 54 19.47 -9.44 -2.31
C ARG A 54 19.30 -7.94 -2.13
N ALA A 55 19.23 -7.48 -0.89
CA ALA A 55 19.18 -6.05 -0.65
C ALA A 55 20.41 -5.30 -1.18
N ASP A 56 21.56 -5.97 -1.29
CA ASP A 56 22.76 -5.46 -1.98
C ASP A 56 22.54 -5.24 -3.49
N ASP A 57 21.57 -5.94 -4.08
CA ASP A 57 21.18 -5.82 -5.49
C ASP A 57 20.10 -4.75 -5.71
N VAL A 58 19.53 -4.19 -4.65
CA VAL A 58 18.52 -3.12 -4.74
C VAL A 58 19.24 -1.80 -5.07
N PRO A 59 18.98 -1.17 -6.22
CA PRO A 59 19.60 0.10 -6.59
C PRO A 59 19.39 1.16 -5.51
N GLY A 60 20.43 1.92 -5.16
CA GLY A 60 20.31 3.03 -4.20
C GLY A 60 20.54 2.65 -2.73
N LEU A 61 20.60 1.36 -2.37
CA LEU A 61 20.83 0.91 -1.00
C LEU A 61 22.30 0.78 -0.57
N ALA A 62 23.25 0.84 -1.50
CA ALA A 62 24.68 0.64 -1.19
C ALA A 62 25.21 1.60 -0.09
N GLY A 63 24.68 2.82 -0.03
CA GLY A 63 25.03 3.82 1.00
C GLY A 63 24.53 3.48 2.42
N PHE A 64 23.66 2.48 2.56
CA PHE A 64 23.04 2.06 3.82
C PHE A 64 23.50 0.66 4.26
N THR A 65 24.57 0.13 3.68
CA THR A 65 25.11 -1.19 4.02
C THR A 65 25.31 -1.35 5.53
N GLY A 66 24.75 -2.43 6.10
CA GLY A 66 24.80 -2.70 7.54
C GLY A 66 23.80 -1.94 8.41
N ARG A 67 23.00 -1.03 7.83
CA ARG A 67 21.95 -0.25 8.53
C ARG A 67 20.58 -0.88 8.47
N TYR A 68 20.38 -1.86 7.60
CA TYR A 68 19.09 -2.49 7.40
C TYR A 68 19.17 -4.02 7.46
N ARG A 69 18.00 -4.65 7.62
CA ARG A 69 17.78 -6.09 7.45
C ARG A 69 16.84 -6.31 6.29
N GLN A 70 16.91 -7.48 5.66
CA GLN A 70 15.98 -7.85 4.60
C GLN A 70 14.94 -8.84 5.10
N THR A 71 13.70 -8.69 4.64
CA THR A 71 12.62 -9.66 4.86
C THR A 71 11.79 -9.85 3.59
N THR A 72 10.98 -10.91 3.56
CA THR A 72 10.04 -11.21 2.47
C THR A 72 8.70 -11.63 3.05
N PRO A 73 7.59 -11.55 2.29
CA PRO A 73 6.30 -12.05 2.75
C PRO A 73 6.27 -13.54 3.12
N LYS A 74 7.26 -14.32 2.66
CA LYS A 74 7.40 -15.76 2.98
C LYS A 74 8.14 -16.03 4.29
N ALA A 75 8.87 -15.06 4.85
CA ALA A 75 9.75 -15.26 6.01
C ALA A 75 9.02 -15.50 7.35
N GLY A 76 7.68 -15.45 7.36
CA GLY A 76 6.84 -16.21 8.30
C GLY A 76 6.90 -15.90 9.80
N GLY A 77 7.72 -14.98 10.33
CA GLY A 77 7.75 -14.83 11.79
C GLY A 77 8.60 -13.74 12.45
N ALA A 78 9.39 -12.95 11.73
CA ALA A 78 10.07 -11.82 12.34
C ALA A 78 9.25 -10.54 12.11
N SER A 79 8.58 -10.04 13.16
CA SER A 79 8.15 -8.64 13.15
C SER A 79 9.40 -7.78 13.04
N PRO A 80 9.54 -6.96 11.99
CA PRO A 80 10.66 -6.04 11.92
C PRO A 80 10.62 -5.14 13.16
N ARG A 81 11.79 -4.92 13.74
CA ARG A 81 11.98 -3.94 14.78
C ARG A 81 12.40 -2.66 14.07
N GLY A 82 11.49 -1.70 13.93
CA GLY A 82 11.78 -0.39 13.35
C GLY A 82 11.15 -0.14 11.98
N PRO A 83 11.51 1.00 11.36
CA PRO A 83 10.99 1.44 10.07
C PRO A 83 11.13 0.41 8.95
N LEU A 84 10.22 0.50 7.99
CA LEU A 84 10.10 -0.42 6.86
C LEU A 84 10.21 0.33 5.53
N LEU A 85 11.07 -0.15 4.63
CA LEU A 85 11.07 0.21 3.22
C LEU A 85 10.45 -0.93 2.42
N VAL A 86 9.44 -0.65 1.61
CA VAL A 86 8.84 -1.60 0.67
C VAL A 86 9.35 -1.29 -0.73
N TYR A 87 10.13 -2.21 -1.28
CA TYR A 87 10.69 -2.08 -2.62
C TYR A 87 9.84 -2.83 -3.62
N TRP A 88 9.35 -2.14 -4.66
CA TRP A 88 8.59 -2.73 -5.77
C TRP A 88 7.36 -3.53 -5.30
N PRO A 89 6.37 -2.86 -4.69
CA PRO A 89 5.25 -3.49 -4.02
C PRO A 89 4.30 -4.20 -4.99
N ASP A 90 3.83 -5.38 -4.58
CA ASP A 90 2.57 -5.97 -5.03
C ASP A 90 1.54 -5.98 -3.87
N LEU A 91 0.30 -6.40 -4.14
CA LEU A 91 -0.75 -6.50 -3.11
C LEU A 91 -0.33 -7.36 -1.91
N ARG A 92 0.40 -8.46 -2.15
CA ARG A 92 0.82 -9.38 -1.09
C ARG A 92 1.89 -8.76 -0.19
N MET A 93 2.84 -8.04 -0.78
CA MET A 93 3.86 -7.27 -0.09
C MET A 93 3.21 -6.17 0.73
N MET A 94 2.27 -5.43 0.16
CA MET A 94 1.60 -4.34 0.86
C MET A 94 0.71 -4.84 2.01
N CYS A 95 0.00 -5.98 1.89
CA CYS A 95 -0.67 -6.61 3.02
C CYS A 95 0.32 -7.06 4.11
N THR A 96 1.53 -7.47 3.71
CA THR A 96 2.59 -7.81 4.65
C THR A 96 3.11 -6.55 5.35
N ALA A 97 3.42 -5.50 4.59
CA ALA A 97 3.88 -4.21 5.09
C ALA A 97 2.88 -3.60 6.07
N HIS A 98 1.58 -3.59 5.76
CA HIS A 98 0.55 -3.08 6.66
C HIS A 98 0.57 -3.77 8.05
N ARG A 99 0.82 -5.09 8.09
CA ARG A 99 0.93 -5.81 9.37
C ARG A 99 2.24 -5.51 10.09
N LEU A 100 3.34 -5.41 9.35
CA LEU A 100 4.68 -5.23 9.91
C LEU A 100 4.94 -3.78 10.36
N ALA A 101 4.29 -2.81 9.72
CA ALA A 101 4.49 -1.39 9.96
C ALA A 101 3.76 -0.86 11.20
N ARG A 102 2.90 -1.65 11.87
CA ARG A 102 2.16 -1.17 13.06
C ARG A 102 3.09 -0.54 14.10
N GLY A 103 2.84 0.71 14.43
CA GLY A 103 3.64 1.53 15.35
C GLY A 103 5.03 1.94 14.81
N ASN A 104 5.32 1.74 13.53
CA ASN A 104 6.60 2.03 12.88
C ASN A 104 6.40 2.88 11.62
N ALA A 105 7.44 3.55 11.15
CA ALA A 105 7.42 4.28 9.89
C ALA A 105 7.47 3.33 8.68
N VAL A 106 6.76 3.65 7.60
CA VAL A 106 6.80 2.91 6.33
C VAL A 106 7.05 3.83 5.14
N ALA A 107 8.06 3.48 4.34
CA ALA A 107 8.32 4.08 3.04
C ALA A 107 8.04 3.07 1.93
N VAL A 108 7.41 3.51 0.85
CA VAL A 108 7.12 2.65 -0.31
C VAL A 108 7.67 3.28 -1.58
N VAL A 109 8.37 2.49 -2.40
CA VAL A 109 8.75 2.89 -3.75
C VAL A 109 7.78 2.24 -4.70
N GLU A 110 6.84 3.01 -5.24
CA GLU A 110 5.80 2.51 -6.13
C GLU A 110 6.41 1.93 -7.42
N ALA A 111 5.78 0.86 -7.91
CA ALA A 111 6.15 0.19 -9.14
C ALA A 111 4.94 0.07 -10.06
N GLY A 112 5.20 -0.02 -11.37
CA GLY A 112 4.16 0.13 -12.41
C GLY A 112 3.02 -0.90 -12.43
N ASP A 113 3.05 -1.93 -11.58
CA ASP A 113 2.04 -3.02 -11.59
C ASP A 113 0.87 -2.79 -10.62
N LEU A 114 0.99 -1.86 -9.68
CA LEU A 114 -0.06 -1.48 -8.74
C LEU A 114 0.09 -0.01 -8.35
N ALA A 115 -0.85 0.83 -8.78
CA ALA A 115 -0.87 2.20 -8.30
C ALA A 115 -1.27 2.27 -6.81
N LEU A 116 -0.56 3.08 -6.03
CA LEU A 116 -0.70 3.19 -4.57
C LEU A 116 -1.33 4.51 -4.11
N SER A 117 -1.91 5.28 -5.03
CA SER A 117 -2.58 6.55 -4.73
C SER A 117 -3.70 6.39 -3.68
N GLY A 118 -4.48 5.32 -3.74
CA GLY A 118 -5.50 5.01 -2.74
C GLY A 118 -4.91 4.67 -1.37
N TRP A 119 -3.84 3.88 -1.32
CA TRP A 119 -3.10 3.62 -0.09
C TRP A 119 -2.53 4.91 0.49
N ALA A 120 -1.90 5.75 -0.33
CA ALA A 120 -1.30 7.00 0.09
C ALA A 120 -2.34 7.98 0.65
N ALA A 121 -3.52 8.06 0.03
CA ALA A 121 -4.61 8.91 0.51
C ALA A 121 -5.15 8.46 1.89
N VAL A 122 -5.31 7.14 2.10
CA VAL A 122 -5.81 6.59 3.39
C VAL A 122 -4.73 6.60 4.47
N ALA A 123 -3.48 6.33 4.12
CA ALA A 123 -2.35 6.33 5.05
C ALA A 123 -1.80 7.73 5.32
N HIS A 124 -2.36 8.76 4.67
CA HIS A 124 -1.83 10.13 4.67
C HIS A 124 -0.32 10.16 4.34
N ALA A 125 0.08 9.34 3.37
CA ALA A 125 1.48 9.20 3.01
C ALA A 125 2.00 10.49 2.36
N VAL A 126 3.20 10.90 2.78
CA VAL A 126 3.93 12.04 2.19
C VAL A 126 4.56 11.61 0.87
N ASP A 127 4.29 12.35 -0.22
CA ASP A 127 4.97 12.21 -1.51
C ASP A 127 6.40 12.76 -1.40
N LEU A 128 7.41 11.88 -1.45
CA LEU A 128 8.81 12.28 -1.31
C LEU A 128 9.33 13.08 -2.51
N LEU A 129 8.68 13.00 -3.67
CA LEU A 129 9.05 13.83 -4.82
C LEU A 129 8.53 15.26 -4.66
N ARG A 130 7.51 15.46 -3.81
CA ARG A 130 6.87 16.75 -3.53
C ARG A 130 6.55 16.86 -2.04
N PRO A 131 7.57 16.87 -1.15
CA PRO A 131 7.37 16.78 0.30
C PRO A 131 6.64 17.99 0.88
N ASP A 132 6.68 19.14 0.17
CA ASP A 132 6.00 20.37 0.56
C ASP A 132 4.52 20.42 0.14
N VAL A 133 4.05 19.44 -0.66
CA VAL A 133 2.66 19.34 -1.08
C VAL A 133 1.89 18.47 -0.08
N PRO A 134 0.84 19.00 0.57
CA PRO A 134 0.03 18.21 1.49
C PRO A 134 -0.56 16.97 0.83
N SER A 135 -0.59 15.85 1.57
CA SER A 135 -1.29 14.64 1.13
C SER A 135 -2.76 14.96 0.85
N VAL A 136 -3.23 14.64 -0.36
CA VAL A 136 -4.63 14.78 -0.73
C VAL A 136 -5.36 13.54 -0.26
N GLY A 137 -6.30 13.73 0.67
CA GLY A 137 -7.17 12.65 1.14
C GLY A 137 -8.13 12.16 0.04
N LEU A 138 -8.89 11.12 0.34
CA LEU A 138 -9.93 10.63 -0.55
C LEU A 138 -11.05 11.67 -0.71
N ASP A 139 -11.60 11.77 -1.92
CA ASP A 139 -12.86 12.47 -2.15
C ASP A 139 -13.97 11.87 -1.26
N ALA A 140 -14.92 12.69 -0.82
CA ALA A 140 -15.95 12.27 0.14
C ALA A 140 -16.85 11.14 -0.41
N GLN A 141 -17.23 11.20 -1.69
CA GLN A 141 -18.06 10.16 -2.32
C GLN A 141 -17.29 8.84 -2.39
N LEU A 142 -16.01 8.92 -2.76
CA LEU A 142 -15.14 7.75 -2.83
C LEU A 142 -14.86 7.15 -1.45
N ALA A 143 -14.68 7.99 -0.42
CA ALA A 143 -14.48 7.56 0.96
C ALA A 143 -15.69 6.77 1.50
N GLU A 144 -16.91 7.24 1.21
CA GLU A 144 -18.16 6.56 1.56
C GLU A 144 -18.29 5.21 0.84
N VAL A 145 -18.00 5.18 -0.47
CA VAL A 145 -18.03 3.94 -1.25
C VAL A 145 -17.03 2.92 -0.70
N LEU A 146 -15.83 3.36 -0.35
CA LEU A 146 -14.81 2.48 0.24
C LEU A 146 -15.22 1.96 1.63
N GLU A 147 -15.97 2.74 2.41
CA GLU A 147 -16.51 2.28 3.71
C GLU A 147 -17.57 1.18 3.49
N GLN A 148 -18.44 1.35 2.50
CA GLN A 148 -19.42 0.32 2.14
C GLN A 148 -18.74 -0.96 1.63
N LEU A 149 -17.73 -0.83 0.76
CA LEU A 149 -16.97 -1.98 0.28
C LEU A 149 -16.28 -2.71 1.44
N ASP A 150 -15.65 -1.99 2.36
CA ASP A 150 -15.04 -2.58 3.56
C ASP A 150 -16.08 -3.34 4.41
N PHE A 151 -17.24 -2.73 4.66
CA PHE A 151 -18.34 -3.34 5.39
C PHE A 151 -18.83 -4.65 4.73
N TYR A 152 -19.07 -4.64 3.42
CA TYR A 152 -19.51 -5.83 2.67
C TYR A 152 -18.39 -6.86 2.46
N GLY A 153 -17.14 -6.44 2.61
CA GLY A 153 -15.93 -7.26 2.48
C GLY A 153 -15.59 -8.09 3.71
N ASN A 154 -16.37 -8.01 4.80
CA ASN A 154 -16.09 -8.69 6.08
C ASN A 154 -15.88 -10.22 5.95
N ASN A 155 -16.48 -10.86 4.95
CA ASN A 155 -16.32 -12.28 4.62
C ASN A 155 -15.49 -12.50 3.34
N ALA A 156 -14.55 -11.59 3.07
CA ALA A 156 -13.68 -11.60 1.89
C ALA A 156 -14.43 -11.74 0.56
N TYR A 157 -15.64 -11.16 0.48
CA TYR A 157 -16.53 -11.24 -0.68
C TYR A 157 -16.84 -12.69 -1.12
N SER A 158 -16.96 -13.60 -0.16
CA SER A 158 -17.49 -14.95 -0.39
C SER A 158 -18.92 -14.89 -1.01
N PRO A 159 -19.36 -15.90 -1.78
CA PRO A 159 -20.67 -15.90 -2.43
C PRO A 159 -21.82 -15.58 -1.47
N GLY A 160 -22.74 -14.71 -1.91
CA GLY A 160 -23.89 -14.27 -1.15
C GLY A 160 -24.05 -12.75 -1.14
N TRP A 161 -24.88 -12.27 -0.22
CA TRP A 161 -25.37 -10.89 -0.21
C TRP A 161 -24.28 -9.81 -0.20
N GLY A 162 -23.20 -9.97 0.59
CA GLY A 162 -22.11 -8.99 0.63
C GLY A 162 -21.38 -8.86 -0.71
N ARG A 163 -21.13 -9.98 -1.40
CA ARG A 163 -20.54 -9.98 -2.73
C ARG A 163 -21.47 -9.33 -3.77
N ASP A 164 -22.76 -9.59 -3.69
CA ASP A 164 -23.73 -9.01 -4.61
C ASP A 164 -23.82 -7.49 -4.43
N ARG A 165 -23.85 -7.00 -3.18
CA ARG A 165 -23.78 -5.56 -2.88
C ARG A 165 -22.48 -4.92 -3.34
N ALA A 166 -21.34 -5.57 -3.12
CA ALA A 166 -20.07 -5.09 -3.63
C ALA A 166 -20.08 -4.98 -5.17
N ARG A 167 -20.68 -5.96 -5.87
CA ARG A 167 -20.83 -5.90 -7.33
C ARG A 167 -21.69 -4.72 -7.78
N ASP A 168 -22.84 -4.50 -7.11
CA ASP A 168 -23.74 -3.38 -7.43
C ASP A 168 -23.04 -2.02 -7.26
N ILE A 169 -22.28 -1.87 -6.17
CA ILE A 169 -21.48 -0.67 -5.90
C ILE A 169 -20.44 -0.43 -7.01
N LEU A 170 -19.68 -1.47 -7.37
CA LEU A 170 -18.68 -1.36 -8.43
C LEU A 170 -19.30 -1.06 -9.80
N ALA A 171 -20.49 -1.63 -10.07
CA ALA A 171 -21.24 -1.32 -11.29
C ALA A 171 -21.71 0.14 -11.32
N GLY A 172 -22.16 0.69 -10.19
CA GLY A 172 -22.46 2.12 -10.05
C GLY A 172 -21.24 3.00 -10.31
N LEU A 173 -20.10 2.69 -9.67
CA LEU A 173 -18.84 3.40 -9.93
C LEU A 173 -18.43 3.36 -11.41
N ARG A 174 -18.64 2.22 -12.09
CA ARG A 174 -18.36 2.11 -13.52
C ARG A 174 -19.27 3.00 -14.35
N GLN A 175 -20.57 3.03 -14.04
CA GLN A 175 -21.55 3.87 -14.74
C GLN A 175 -21.23 5.36 -14.59
N ASP A 176 -20.73 5.75 -13.42
CA ASP A 176 -20.35 7.14 -13.11
C ASP A 176 -18.93 7.50 -13.61
N ALA A 177 -18.22 6.57 -14.27
CA ALA A 177 -16.82 6.73 -14.69
C ALA A 177 -15.84 7.03 -13.52
N LEU A 178 -16.14 6.49 -12.33
CA LEU A 178 -15.35 6.62 -11.10
C LEU A 178 -14.66 5.30 -10.69
N LEU A 179 -14.82 4.23 -11.47
CA LEU A 179 -14.19 2.94 -11.17
C LEU A 179 -12.69 2.99 -11.50
N ASP A 180 -11.86 3.11 -10.47
CA ASP A 180 -10.41 2.96 -10.54
C ASP A 180 -9.97 1.75 -9.71
N ARG A 181 -9.51 0.69 -10.41
CA ARG A 181 -9.10 -0.57 -9.80
C ARG A 181 -8.02 -0.36 -8.73
N ASP A 182 -6.96 0.34 -9.07
CA ASP A 182 -5.75 0.41 -8.24
C ASP A 182 -5.97 1.29 -7.03
N LEU A 183 -6.69 2.40 -7.23
CA LEU A 183 -7.13 3.25 -6.14
C LEU A 183 -7.99 2.47 -5.13
N ILE A 184 -8.97 1.69 -5.60
CA ILE A 184 -9.88 0.95 -4.70
C ILE A 184 -9.13 -0.13 -3.92
N LEU A 185 -8.32 -0.93 -4.63
CA LEU A 185 -7.57 -2.02 -4.01
C LEU A 185 -6.54 -1.49 -3.00
N SER A 186 -5.79 -0.45 -3.35
CA SER A 186 -4.77 0.12 -2.46
C SER A 186 -5.38 0.85 -1.26
N ALA A 187 -6.53 1.52 -1.42
CA ALA A 187 -7.23 2.16 -0.30
C ALA A 187 -7.79 1.14 0.69
N LEU A 188 -8.43 0.06 0.21
CA LEU A 188 -8.92 -1.01 1.10
C LEU A 188 -7.77 -1.78 1.76
N LEU A 189 -6.63 -1.91 1.07
CA LEU A 189 -5.42 -2.46 1.67
C LEU A 189 -4.96 -1.61 2.86
N ALA A 190 -4.96 -0.28 2.74
CA ALA A 190 -4.59 0.62 3.83
C ALA A 190 -5.54 0.50 5.03
N ARG A 191 -6.83 0.18 4.79
CA ARG A 191 -7.83 -0.14 5.82
C ARG A 191 -7.68 -1.53 6.44
N GLY A 192 -6.74 -2.34 5.95
CA GLY A 192 -6.43 -3.66 6.52
C GLY A 192 -7.18 -4.83 5.87
N ALA A 193 -7.76 -4.64 4.68
CA ALA A 193 -8.37 -5.72 3.92
C ALA A 193 -7.38 -6.87 3.68
N SER A 194 -7.85 -8.11 3.84
CA SER A 194 -7.03 -9.29 3.63
C SER A 194 -6.67 -9.49 2.15
N LEU A 195 -5.54 -10.14 1.88
CA LEU A 195 -5.15 -10.49 0.50
C LEU A 195 -6.23 -11.31 -0.22
N THR A 196 -6.95 -12.18 0.50
CA THR A 196 -8.07 -12.94 -0.06
C THR A 196 -9.22 -12.02 -0.48
N ALA A 197 -9.58 -11.05 0.36
CA ALA A 197 -10.62 -10.07 0.06
C ALA A 197 -10.23 -9.19 -1.13
N LEU A 198 -8.99 -8.69 -1.16
CA LEU A 198 -8.47 -7.87 -2.27
C LEU A 198 -8.46 -8.63 -3.59
N LYS A 199 -8.04 -9.89 -3.61
CA LYS A 199 -8.11 -10.74 -4.81
C LYS A 199 -9.54 -11.03 -5.24
N ALA A 200 -10.45 -11.25 -4.30
CA ALA A 200 -11.86 -11.43 -4.63
C ALA A 200 -12.46 -10.16 -5.25
N LEU A 201 -12.10 -8.99 -4.71
CA LEU A 201 -12.53 -7.69 -5.21
C LEU A 201 -11.93 -7.37 -6.58
N GLU A 202 -10.65 -7.66 -6.79
CA GLU A 202 -9.98 -7.56 -8.09
C GLU A 202 -10.74 -8.34 -9.16
N ASN A 203 -11.14 -9.58 -8.87
CA ASN A 203 -11.95 -10.39 -9.78
C ASN A 203 -13.35 -9.80 -10.02
N LEU A 204 -13.96 -9.19 -8.99
CA LEU A 204 -15.26 -8.50 -9.14
C LEU A 204 -15.14 -7.28 -10.04
N ILE A 205 -14.09 -6.48 -9.88
CA ILE A 205 -13.80 -5.32 -10.71
C ILE A 205 -13.65 -5.76 -12.18
N SER A 206 -12.80 -6.75 -12.46
CA SER A 206 -12.62 -7.26 -13.83
C SER A 206 -13.92 -7.82 -14.42
N SER A 207 -14.76 -8.46 -13.61
CA SER A 207 -16.07 -8.94 -14.05
C SER A 207 -17.02 -7.78 -14.40
N VAL A 208 -17.00 -6.71 -13.60
CA VAL A 208 -17.82 -5.53 -13.84
C VAL A 208 -17.31 -4.76 -15.05
N GLU A 209 -16.01 -4.68 -15.30
CA GLU A 209 -15.43 -4.05 -16.49
C GLU A 209 -15.75 -4.81 -17.78
N GLY A 210 -15.70 -6.15 -17.75
CA GLY A 210 -15.95 -7.01 -18.91
C GLY A 210 -17.42 -7.27 -19.26
N SER A 211 -18.37 -6.85 -18.42
CA SER A 211 -19.80 -7.00 -18.69
C SER A 211 -20.28 -5.90 -19.66
N HIS A 212 -20.49 -6.24 -20.94
CA HIS A 212 -21.10 -5.35 -21.94
C HIS A 212 -22.62 -5.53 -21.97
#